data_AF-A0A6B2XHR5-F1
#
_entry.id   AF-A0A6B2XHR5-F1
#
_cell.length_a   1.000
_cell.length_b   1.000
_cell.length_c   1.000
_cell.angle_alpha   90.00
_cell.angle_beta   90.00
_cell.angle_gamma   90.00
#
_symmetry.space_group_name_H-M   'P 1'
#
loop_
_entity.id
_entity.type
_entity.pdbx_description
1 polymer ?
#
loop_
_entity_poly.entity_id
_entity_poly.type
_entity_poly.pdbx_seq_one_letter_code
_entity_poly.pdbx_strand_id
1 'polypeptide(L)'
;DVFAGVGIAAGPTVGTTSGQIGSVATTVAQARSTCRTFAGTHAADFATQVTSVVFGSADTTVATGYGTLNAQVMADLYGAGTMSSFSLAGLAGTNTAGSGSLWSDADGPRVSLVRNTGLAHAWPAGGGPGGSYVST
;
A
#
# COMPACT_ATOMS: atom_id res chain seq x y z
N ASP A 1 7.80 -14.00 -14.92
CA ASP A 1 6.45 -13.43 -15.07
C ASP A 1 6.47 -11.92 -15.03
N VAL A 2 5.50 -11.32 -15.71
CA VAL A 2 5.20 -9.89 -15.63
C VAL A 2 3.95 -9.75 -14.76
N PHE A 3 4.03 -8.96 -13.69
CA PHE A 3 2.90 -8.65 -12.83
C PHE A 3 2.53 -7.18 -12.99
N ALA A 4 1.23 -6.87 -12.99
CA ALA A 4 0.77 -5.52 -12.74
C ALA A 4 0.81 -5.26 -11.23
N GLY A 5 1.26 -4.07 -10.82
CA GLY A 5 1.37 -3.77 -9.40
C GLY A 5 1.15 -2.32 -9.05
N VAL A 6 0.74 -2.10 -7.81
CA VAL A 6 0.46 -0.77 -7.26
C VAL A 6 1.40 -0.50 -6.08
N GLY A 7 2.09 0.63 -6.12
CA GLY A 7 2.86 1.16 -5.00
C GLY A 7 2.12 2.33 -4.35
N ILE A 8 1.73 2.19 -3.09
CA ILE A 8 1.02 3.24 -2.35
C ILE A 8 1.95 3.79 -1.25
N ALA A 9 2.36 5.04 -1.37
CA ALA A 9 3.15 5.73 -0.36
C ALA A 9 2.30 6.80 0.33
N ALA A 10 2.01 6.61 1.63
CA ALA A 10 1.31 7.57 2.48
C ALA A 10 0.01 8.17 1.88
N GLY A 11 -0.70 7.40 1.06
CA GLY A 11 -1.90 7.86 0.34
C GLY A 11 -3.21 7.45 1.03
N PRO A 12 -4.29 8.24 0.89
CA PRO A 12 -5.62 7.84 1.35
C PRO A 12 -6.17 6.68 0.52
N THR A 13 -7.17 5.98 1.05
CA THR A 13 -7.82 4.86 0.34
C THR A 13 -8.77 5.35 -0.74
N VAL A 14 -8.93 4.57 -1.80
CA VAL A 14 -9.90 4.82 -2.89
C VAL A 14 -11.29 5.13 -2.32
N GLY A 15 -11.94 6.15 -2.89
CA GLY A 15 -13.23 6.67 -2.40
C GLY A 15 -13.11 7.78 -1.35
N THR A 16 -11.89 8.22 -1.03
CA THR A 16 -11.62 9.33 -0.11
C THR A 16 -11.44 10.64 -0.87
N THR A 17 -12.09 11.71 -0.41
CA THR A 17 -11.91 13.07 -0.95
C THR A 17 -10.74 13.80 -0.27
N SER A 18 -10.25 14.89 -0.87
CA SER A 18 -9.18 15.70 -0.27
C SER A 18 -9.52 16.24 1.13
N GLY A 19 -10.79 16.55 1.40
CA GLY A 19 -11.24 17.00 2.73
C GLY A 19 -11.27 15.90 3.80
N GLN A 20 -11.08 14.64 3.41
CA GLN A 20 -11.16 13.47 4.28
C GLN A 20 -9.79 12.83 4.55
N ILE A 21 -8.68 13.41 4.08
CA ILE A 21 -7.36 12.77 4.24
C ILE A 21 -6.88 12.74 5.70
N GLY A 22 -7.36 13.66 6.54
CA GLY A 22 -6.96 13.78 7.95
C GLY A 22 -7.60 12.77 8.90
N SER A 23 -8.58 11.97 8.45
CA SER A 23 -9.22 10.93 9.25
C SER A 23 -9.70 9.79 8.35
N VAL A 24 -9.66 8.53 8.81
CA VAL A 24 -10.11 7.40 7.97
C VAL A 24 -11.62 7.47 7.75
N ALA A 25 -12.04 7.75 6.51
CA ALA A 25 -13.42 8.06 6.15
C ALA A 25 -14.12 6.97 5.32
N THR A 26 -13.50 5.81 5.16
CA THR A 26 -14.03 4.67 4.40
C THR A 26 -13.70 3.35 5.10
N THR A 27 -14.26 2.26 4.58
CA THR A 27 -14.09 0.89 5.08
C THR A 27 -13.60 -0.03 3.98
N VAL A 28 -13.15 -1.23 4.36
CA VAL A 28 -12.71 -2.24 3.38
C VAL A 28 -13.81 -2.53 2.36
N ALA A 29 -15.04 -2.74 2.83
CA ALA A 29 -16.18 -3.09 1.96
C ALA A 29 -16.53 -1.95 0.97
N GLN A 30 -16.55 -0.69 1.45
CA GLN A 30 -16.83 0.47 0.61
C GLN A 30 -15.74 0.68 -0.44
N ALA A 31 -14.47 0.71 -0.01
CA ALA A 31 -13.34 0.90 -0.91
C ALA A 31 -13.24 -0.23 -1.96
N ARG A 32 -13.43 -1.49 -1.55
CA ARG A 32 -13.50 -2.62 -2.48
C ARG A 32 -14.61 -2.47 -3.52
N SER A 33 -15.81 -2.07 -3.07
CA SER A 33 -16.94 -1.84 -3.98
C SER A 33 -16.60 -0.77 -5.01
N THR A 34 -15.98 0.33 -4.58
CA THR A 34 -15.49 1.40 -5.47
C THR A 34 -14.43 0.89 -6.44
N CYS A 35 -13.43 0.13 -5.98
CA CYS A 35 -12.41 -0.47 -6.84
C CYS A 35 -13.01 -1.40 -7.90
N ARG A 36 -13.97 -2.26 -7.52
CA ARG A 36 -14.67 -3.15 -8.47
C ARG A 36 -15.51 -2.35 -9.48
N THR A 37 -16.14 -1.27 -9.04
CA THR A 37 -16.88 -0.36 -9.92
C THR A 37 -15.95 0.29 -10.94
N PHE A 38 -14.79 0.79 -10.52
CA PHE A 38 -13.80 1.38 -11.43
C PHE A 38 -13.18 0.35 -12.38
N ALA A 39 -12.92 -0.87 -11.91
CA ALA A 39 -12.39 -1.94 -12.74
C ALA A 39 -13.41 -2.40 -13.81
N GLY A 40 -14.72 -2.37 -13.51
CA GLY A 40 -15.76 -2.77 -14.44
C GLY A 40 -15.55 -4.20 -14.95
N THR A 41 -15.49 -4.37 -16.27
CA THR A 41 -15.24 -5.67 -16.93
C THR A 41 -13.85 -6.25 -16.66
N HIS A 42 -12.91 -5.45 -16.15
CA HIS A 42 -11.55 -5.85 -15.80
C HIS A 42 -11.39 -6.32 -14.35
N ALA A 43 -12.49 -6.48 -13.60
CA ALA A 43 -12.43 -6.90 -12.21
C ALA A 43 -11.74 -8.28 -12.00
N ALA A 44 -11.70 -9.14 -13.02
CA ALA A 44 -10.95 -10.40 -12.96
C ALA A 44 -9.42 -10.20 -12.92
N ASP A 45 -8.91 -9.09 -13.44
CA ASP A 45 -7.47 -8.83 -13.54
C ASP A 45 -6.83 -8.59 -12.17
N PHE A 46 -7.63 -8.30 -11.13
CA PHE A 46 -7.15 -8.22 -9.75
C PHE A 46 -6.47 -9.53 -9.29
N ALA A 47 -6.87 -10.68 -9.82
CA ALA A 47 -6.29 -11.98 -9.44
C ALA A 47 -4.78 -12.12 -9.78
N THR A 48 -4.24 -11.25 -10.64
CA THR A 48 -2.84 -11.31 -11.09
C THR A 48 -1.97 -10.19 -10.53
N GLN A 49 -2.54 -9.28 -9.74
CA GLN A 49 -1.86 -8.09 -9.28
C GLN A 49 -1.14 -8.30 -7.94
N VAL A 50 -0.15 -7.44 -7.69
CA VAL A 50 0.53 -7.31 -6.39
C VAL A 50 0.49 -5.86 -5.91
N THR A 51 0.49 -5.65 -4.60
CA THR A 51 0.49 -4.30 -4.01
C THR A 51 1.59 -4.18 -2.96
N SER A 52 2.26 -3.02 -2.92
CA SER A 52 3.09 -2.63 -1.79
C SER A 52 2.62 -1.29 -1.24
N VAL A 53 2.40 -1.23 0.07
CA VAL A 53 2.01 -0.03 0.79
C VAL A 53 3.11 0.34 1.77
N VAL A 54 3.48 1.61 1.81
CA VAL A 54 4.40 2.16 2.81
C VAL A 54 3.84 3.45 3.39
N PHE A 55 3.95 3.62 4.72
CA PHE A 55 3.63 4.88 5.37
C PHE A 55 4.50 5.09 6.61
N GLY A 56 4.66 6.36 6.99
CA GLY A 56 5.37 6.76 8.20
C GLY A 56 4.45 6.78 9.42
N SER A 57 4.91 6.27 10.56
CA SER A 57 4.11 6.23 11.79
C SER A 57 3.87 7.61 12.42
N ALA A 58 4.64 8.62 12.01
CA ALA A 58 4.53 10.01 12.47
C ALA A 58 3.91 10.92 11.40
N ASP A 59 3.27 10.36 10.37
CA ASP A 59 2.54 11.13 9.37
C ASP A 59 1.34 11.84 9.99
N THR A 60 1.31 13.16 9.84
CA THR A 60 0.23 14.05 10.30
C THR A 60 -0.53 14.71 9.15
N THR A 61 -0.15 14.44 7.90
CA THR A 61 -0.81 14.97 6.70
C THR A 61 -1.92 14.02 6.24
N VAL A 62 -1.62 12.73 6.19
CA VAL A 62 -2.59 11.68 5.83
C VAL A 62 -2.76 10.75 7.03
N ALA A 63 -4.00 10.46 7.39
CA ALA A 63 -4.29 9.56 8.51
C ALA A 63 -3.64 8.19 8.27
N THR A 64 -2.71 7.82 9.15
CA THR A 64 -1.91 6.58 9.03
C THR A 64 -2.75 5.31 8.93
N GLY A 65 -3.97 5.33 9.46
CA GLY A 65 -4.93 4.23 9.31
C GLY A 65 -5.26 3.89 7.85
N TYR A 66 -5.13 4.83 6.91
CA TYR A 66 -5.29 4.56 5.48
C TYR A 66 -4.24 3.59 4.94
N GLY A 67 -3.01 3.59 5.47
CA GLY A 67 -1.98 2.64 5.03
C GLY A 67 -2.39 1.19 5.31
N THR A 68 -2.86 0.92 6.52
CA THR A 68 -3.41 -0.40 6.88
C THR A 68 -4.66 -0.73 6.07
N LEU A 69 -5.58 0.24 5.91
CA LEU A 69 -6.81 0.03 5.17
C LEU A 69 -6.56 -0.29 3.69
N ASN A 70 -5.62 0.39 3.05
CA ASN A 70 -5.20 0.11 1.68
C ASN A 70 -4.72 -1.34 1.53
N ALA A 71 -3.85 -1.80 2.42
CA ALA A 71 -3.35 -3.17 2.37
C ALA A 71 -4.49 -4.19 2.53
N GLN A 72 -5.42 -3.95 3.45
CA GLN A 72 -6.59 -4.81 3.67
C GLN A 72 -7.54 -4.84 2.46
N VAL A 73 -7.80 -3.68 1.83
CA VAL A 73 -8.65 -3.59 0.64
C VAL A 73 -8.05 -4.39 -0.52
N MET A 74 -6.75 -4.22 -0.78
CA MET A 74 -6.09 -4.94 -1.86
C MET A 74 -6.00 -6.43 -1.56
N ALA A 75 -5.74 -6.82 -0.31
CA ALA A 75 -5.75 -8.22 0.10
C ALA A 75 -7.14 -8.87 -0.11
N ASP A 76 -8.22 -8.16 0.23
CA ASP A 76 -9.60 -8.64 -0.01
C ASP A 76 -9.92 -8.73 -1.51
N LEU A 77 -9.48 -7.76 -2.31
CA LEU A 77 -9.64 -7.80 -3.77
C LEU A 77 -8.92 -8.99 -4.42
N TYR A 78 -7.74 -9.33 -3.92
CA TYR A 78 -6.89 -10.40 -4.43
C TYR A 78 -7.24 -11.78 -3.84
N GLY A 79 -8.08 -11.85 -2.80
CA GLY A 79 -8.33 -13.10 -2.08
C GLY A 79 -7.13 -13.58 -1.24
N ALA A 80 -6.21 -12.67 -0.90
CA ALA A 80 -5.00 -12.96 -0.12
C ALA A 80 -5.30 -12.91 1.38
N GLY A 81 -5.76 -14.04 1.94
CA GLY A 81 -6.22 -14.11 3.33
C GLY A 81 -5.13 -14.43 4.37
N THR A 82 -4.00 -15.02 3.97
CA THR A 82 -2.98 -15.48 4.93
C THR A 82 -2.03 -14.35 5.28
N MET A 83 -2.02 -13.93 6.54
CA MET A 83 -1.16 -12.84 7.01
C MET A 83 0.09 -13.36 7.73
N SER A 84 1.24 -12.75 7.45
CA SER A 84 2.50 -12.96 8.17
C SER A 84 3.21 -11.62 8.40
N SER A 85 4.25 -11.61 9.23
CA SER A 85 5.10 -10.45 9.44
C SER A 85 6.50 -10.68 8.87
N PHE A 86 7.19 -9.59 8.57
CA PHE A 86 8.60 -9.62 8.16
C PHE A 86 9.39 -8.46 8.78
N SER A 87 10.70 -8.68 8.94
CA SER A 87 11.62 -7.66 9.45
C SER A 87 12.01 -6.69 8.33
N LEU A 88 12.10 -5.40 8.67
CA LEU A 88 12.58 -4.37 7.74
C LEU A 88 14.12 -4.29 7.70
N ALA A 89 14.84 -4.98 8.58
CA ALA A 89 16.29 -4.87 8.72
C ALA A 89 17.08 -5.28 7.45
N GLY A 90 16.50 -6.14 6.62
CA GLY A 90 17.09 -6.56 5.34
C GLY A 90 16.68 -5.70 4.14
N LEU A 91 15.83 -4.70 4.32
CA LEU A 91 15.40 -3.82 3.24
C LEU A 91 16.42 -2.70 2.99
N ALA A 92 16.54 -2.28 1.73
CA ALA A 92 17.27 -1.08 1.39
C ALA A 92 16.61 0.17 2.01
N GLY A 93 17.44 1.14 2.43
CA GLY A 93 16.98 2.40 3.02
C GLY A 93 17.82 2.82 4.23
N THR A 94 17.62 4.05 4.68
CA THR A 94 18.34 4.63 5.83
C THR A 94 17.59 4.49 7.14
N ASN A 95 16.29 4.21 7.10
CA ASN A 95 15.47 3.92 8.26
C ASN A 95 14.75 2.58 8.10
N THR A 96 15.26 1.57 8.79
CA THR A 96 14.71 0.21 8.86
C THR A 96 13.94 -0.04 10.17
N ALA A 97 13.67 1.01 10.97
CA ALA A 97 12.80 0.88 12.13
C ALA A 97 11.34 0.77 11.69
N GLY A 98 10.59 -0.18 12.25
CA GLY A 98 9.19 -0.38 11.87
C GLY A 98 8.76 -1.83 11.86
N SER A 99 7.67 -2.09 11.14
CA SER A 99 7.09 -3.41 10.99
C SER A 99 6.65 -3.66 9.54
N GLY A 100 6.90 -4.87 9.05
CA GLY A 100 6.37 -5.37 7.79
C GLY A 100 5.23 -6.38 8.02
N SER A 101 4.15 -6.26 7.25
CA SER A 101 3.08 -7.26 7.15
C SER A 101 2.92 -7.72 5.71
N LEU A 102 2.65 -9.00 5.52
CA LEU A 102 2.50 -9.63 4.21
C LEU A 102 1.19 -10.41 4.17
N TRP A 103 0.40 -10.19 3.13
CA TRP A 103 -0.76 -11.01 2.79
C TRP A 103 -0.43 -11.88 1.59
N SER A 104 -0.76 -13.15 1.69
CA SER A 104 -0.51 -14.17 0.67
C SER A 104 -1.78 -14.95 0.34
N ASP A 105 -1.83 -15.48 -0.87
CA ASP A 105 -2.76 -16.53 -1.28
C ASP A 105 -1.99 -17.86 -1.47
N ALA A 106 -2.58 -18.81 -2.19
CA ALA A 106 -1.97 -20.11 -2.47
C ALA A 106 -0.75 -20.04 -3.40
N ASP A 107 -0.64 -19.02 -4.25
CA ASP A 107 0.48 -18.85 -5.19
C ASP A 107 1.62 -18.06 -4.55
N GLY A 108 1.34 -17.24 -3.54
CA GLY A 108 2.36 -16.58 -2.75
C GLY A 108 1.96 -15.18 -2.27
N PRO A 109 2.96 -14.34 -1.95
CA PRO A 109 2.73 -12.98 -1.47
C PRO A 109 2.05 -12.09 -2.52
N ARG A 110 0.99 -11.39 -2.09
CA ARG A 110 0.22 -10.46 -2.93
C ARG A 110 0.24 -9.03 -2.44
N VAL A 111 0.26 -8.81 -1.12
CA VAL A 111 0.27 -7.45 -0.55
C VAL A 111 1.33 -7.34 0.53
N SER A 112 2.23 -6.36 0.42
CA SER A 112 3.12 -5.96 1.51
C SER A 112 2.71 -4.63 2.11
N LEU A 113 2.82 -4.51 3.43
CA LEU A 113 2.65 -3.26 4.17
C LEU A 113 3.90 -2.98 4.99
N VAL A 114 4.50 -1.81 4.80
CA VAL A 114 5.62 -1.31 5.59
C VAL A 114 5.16 -0.10 6.39
N ARG A 115 5.14 -0.24 7.72
CA ARG A 115 4.96 0.88 8.65
C ARG A 115 6.33 1.31 9.15
N ASN A 116 6.85 2.42 8.63
CA ASN A 116 8.16 2.95 8.99
C ASN A 116 8.06 3.83 10.24
N THR A 117 8.76 3.46 11.31
CA THR A 117 8.66 4.14 12.61
C THR A 117 9.38 5.48 12.58
N GLY A 118 8.69 6.53 13.07
CA GLY A 118 9.24 7.87 13.22
C GLY A 118 9.28 8.69 11.93
N LEU A 119 9.01 8.09 10.76
CA LEU A 119 8.88 8.80 9.50
C LEU A 119 7.56 9.61 9.48
N ALA A 120 7.63 10.88 9.09
CA ALA A 120 6.46 11.75 8.90
C ALA A 120 5.82 11.54 7.51
N HIS A 121 5.03 12.52 7.01
CA HIS A 121 4.59 12.52 5.62
C HIS A 121 5.79 12.81 4.71
N ALA A 122 6.41 11.74 4.22
CA ALA A 122 7.65 11.83 3.46
C ALA A 122 7.53 11.01 2.19
N TRP A 123 8.08 11.58 1.11
CA TRP A 123 8.43 10.79 -0.05
C TRP A 123 9.53 9.80 0.35
N PRO A 124 9.42 8.52 -0.02
CA PRO A 124 10.54 7.61 0.12
C PRO A 124 11.63 8.07 -0.87
N ALA A 125 12.48 8.97 -0.41
CA ALA A 125 13.78 9.20 -1.03
C ALA A 125 14.61 7.96 -0.72
N GLY A 126 14.50 6.93 -1.56
CA GLY A 126 15.54 5.92 -1.65
C GLY A 126 16.91 6.60 -1.79
N GLY A 127 18.00 5.89 -1.51
CA GLY A 127 19.34 6.46 -1.61
C GLY A 127 19.68 6.90 -3.04
N GLY A 128 19.36 8.16 -3.39
CA GLY A 128 19.82 8.87 -4.58
C GLY A 128 18.70 9.49 -5.46
N PRO A 129 18.97 10.61 -6.18
CA PRO A 129 18.22 10.97 -7.38
C PRO A 129 18.71 10.09 -8.54
N GLY A 130 17.82 9.39 -9.24
CA GLY A 130 18.24 8.66 -10.45
C GLY A 130 17.25 7.64 -10.98
N GLY A 131 16.56 7.99 -12.06
CA GLY A 131 15.90 7.06 -12.96
C GLY A 131 15.66 7.76 -14.30
N SER A 132 15.94 7.09 -15.42
CA SER A 132 15.96 7.63 -16.79
C SER A 132 14.65 8.24 -17.32
N TYR A 133 13.64 8.39 -16.46
CA TYR A 133 12.31 8.93 -16.76
C TYR A 133 11.95 10.16 -15.93
N VAL A 134 12.90 10.67 -15.13
CA VAL A 134 12.85 12.01 -14.51
C VAL A 134 14.07 12.76 -15.03
N SER A 135 13.86 13.69 -15.97
CA SER A 135 14.93 14.39 -16.68
C SER A 135 15.62 15.47 -15.84
N THR A 136 16.93 15.58 -16.00
CA THR A 136 17.62 16.83 -16.36
C THR A 136 17.93 16.81 -17.85
#